data_AF-A0A9E3N1V0-F1
#
_entry.id   AF-A0A9E3N1V0-F1
#
_cell.length_a   1.000
_cell.length_b   1.000
_cell.length_c   1.000
_cell.angle_alpha   90.00
_cell.angle_beta   90.00
_cell.angle_gamma   90.00
#
_symmetry.space_group_name_H-M   'P 1'
#
loop_
_entity.id
_entity.type
_entity.pdbx_description
1 polymer ?
#
loop_
_entity_poly.entity_id
_entity_poly.type
_entity_poly.pdbx_seq_one_letter_code
_entity_poly.pdbx_strand_id
1 'polypeptide(L)'
;MTSPLTVAFALYPGCTLLDFAGATQIFAYTPGFRTVWLAATADPIATTEGVSVLPNATFAQATAADIVFVPGGGGDGVTAAMADPTLQGWLKSAGAQAKWAGSVCTGAFVVAASGLFDGCAVTTYWSARDALALFPTLDVVPGYPRWQVDRERRRFSGGGISSSLDLALELVKDIAGEGAAQATQLDNQYAPDPPVRSGDPTQASPELVISLTQQQASMNAQLVAAVRAIVGG
;
A
#
# COMPACT_ATOMS: atom_id res chain seq x y z
N MET A 1 11.33 -16.79 -23.88
CA MET A 1 10.99 -16.44 -22.49
C MET A 1 10.22 -15.14 -22.54
N THR A 2 9.02 -15.08 -21.97
CA THR A 2 8.23 -13.84 -21.87
C THR A 2 8.94 -12.87 -20.92
N SER A 3 8.90 -11.58 -21.21
CA SER A 3 9.46 -10.55 -20.33
C SER A 3 8.78 -10.60 -18.95
N PRO A 4 9.52 -10.38 -17.84
CA PRO A 4 8.95 -10.39 -16.50
C PRO A 4 7.97 -9.24 -16.29
N LEU A 5 6.94 -9.48 -15.48
CA LEU A 5 5.99 -8.45 -15.04
C LEU A 5 6.69 -7.44 -14.14
N THR A 6 6.48 -6.15 -14.40
CA THR A 6 7.07 -5.06 -13.63
C THR A 6 6.16 -4.64 -12.49
N VAL A 7 6.66 -4.75 -11.26
CA VAL A 7 6.04 -4.20 -10.04
C VAL A 7 6.70 -2.88 -9.69
N ALA A 8 5.98 -1.78 -9.88
CA ALA A 8 6.43 -0.44 -9.56
C ALA A 8 5.92 -0.02 -8.18
N PHE A 9 6.86 0.24 -7.26
CA PHE A 9 6.57 0.80 -5.95
C PHE A 9 6.68 2.32 -6.02
N ALA A 10 5.57 3.03 -5.84
CA ALA A 10 5.54 4.48 -5.89
C ALA A 10 5.85 5.07 -4.51
N LEU A 11 7.13 5.34 -4.26
CA LEU A 11 7.63 5.83 -2.99
C LEU A 11 7.55 7.35 -2.91
N TYR A 12 7.48 7.86 -1.69
CA TYR A 12 7.44 9.27 -1.37
C TYR A 12 8.10 9.53 0.00
N PRO A 13 8.63 10.74 0.27
CA PRO A 13 9.17 11.07 1.59
C PRO A 13 8.17 10.79 2.72
N GLY A 14 8.61 10.07 3.75
CA GLY A 14 7.77 9.69 4.87
C GLY A 14 6.88 8.46 4.61
N CYS A 15 7.15 7.68 3.56
CA CYS A 15 6.52 6.36 3.43
C CYS A 15 7.09 5.34 4.43
N THR A 16 6.31 4.34 4.82
CA THR A 16 6.73 3.29 5.76
C THR A 16 7.56 2.22 5.06
N LEU A 17 8.73 1.89 5.63
CA LEU A 17 9.70 0.98 5.02
C LEU A 17 9.12 -0.40 4.71
N LEU A 18 8.51 -1.03 5.71
CA LEU A 18 8.06 -2.42 5.60
C LEU A 18 6.89 -2.60 4.62
N ASP A 19 6.12 -1.55 4.36
CA ASP A 19 5.01 -1.57 3.40
C ASP A 19 5.49 -1.93 2.00
N PHE A 20 6.56 -1.30 1.51
CA PHE A 20 7.11 -1.60 0.19
C PHE A 20 8.21 -2.66 0.25
N ALA A 21 9.03 -2.71 1.29
CA ALA A 21 10.11 -3.69 1.41
C ALA A 21 9.57 -5.12 1.54
N GLY A 22 8.51 -5.33 2.33
CA GLY A 22 7.88 -6.65 2.49
C GLY A 22 7.32 -7.19 1.18
N ALA A 23 6.55 -6.38 0.45
CA ALA A 23 6.05 -6.77 -0.86
C ALA A 23 7.16 -6.90 -1.91
N THR A 24 8.19 -6.04 -1.86
CA THR A 24 9.37 -6.15 -2.73
C THR A 24 10.04 -7.51 -2.58
N GLN A 25 10.23 -7.97 -1.34
CA GLN A 25 10.85 -9.26 -1.03
C GLN A 25 10.07 -10.42 -1.68
N ILE A 26 8.74 -10.45 -1.53
CA ILE A 26 7.91 -11.50 -2.12
C ILE A 26 7.97 -11.48 -3.64
N PHE A 27 7.75 -10.32 -4.28
CA PHE A 27 7.75 -10.24 -5.74
C PHE A 27 9.14 -10.51 -6.35
N ALA A 28 10.23 -10.03 -5.73
CA ALA A 28 11.58 -10.26 -6.23
C ALA A 28 12.00 -11.74 -6.19
N TYR A 29 11.45 -12.50 -5.23
CA TYR A 29 11.66 -13.95 -5.09
C TYR A 29 10.64 -14.79 -5.87
N THR A 30 9.80 -14.16 -6.68
CA THR A 30 8.84 -14.87 -7.54
C THR A 30 9.34 -14.85 -8.99
N PRO A 31 9.66 -16.01 -9.60
CA PRO A 31 10.02 -16.07 -11.01
C PRO A 31 8.96 -15.43 -11.91
N GLY A 32 9.40 -14.60 -12.86
CA GLY A 32 8.51 -13.89 -13.77
C GLY A 32 8.08 -12.50 -13.30
N PHE A 33 8.57 -12.03 -12.15
CA PHE A 33 8.40 -10.65 -11.68
C PHE A 33 9.75 -9.93 -11.62
N ARG A 34 9.70 -8.60 -11.76
CA ARG A 34 10.79 -7.69 -11.41
C ARG A 34 10.23 -6.51 -10.63
N THR A 35 10.98 -6.02 -9.66
CA THR A 35 10.58 -4.88 -8.83
C THR A 35 11.33 -3.62 -9.24
N VAL A 36 10.70 -2.46 -9.11
CA VAL A 36 11.33 -1.15 -9.31
C VAL A 36 10.78 -0.16 -8.30
N TRP A 37 11.66 0.54 -7.60
CA TRP A 37 11.31 1.61 -6.68
C TRP A 37 11.36 2.95 -7.40
N LEU A 38 10.25 3.67 -7.37
CA LEU A 38 10.07 4.93 -8.06
C LEU A 38 9.85 6.06 -7.06
N ALA A 39 10.34 7.25 -7.39
CA ALA A 39 10.04 8.48 -6.65
C ALA A 39 9.94 9.68 -7.62
N ALA A 40 9.62 10.86 -7.09
CA ALA A 40 9.52 12.07 -7.90
C ALA A 40 10.88 12.50 -8.48
N THR A 41 11.95 12.40 -7.68
CA THR A 41 13.34 12.70 -8.07
C THR A 41 14.24 11.47 -7.91
N ALA A 42 15.49 11.57 -8.36
CA ALA A 42 16.50 10.53 -8.15
C ALA A 42 17.19 10.65 -6.77
N ASP A 43 16.79 11.63 -5.97
CA ASP A 43 17.37 11.84 -4.64
C ASP A 43 16.84 10.79 -3.66
N PRO A 44 17.61 10.45 -2.62
CA PRO A 44 17.13 9.56 -1.58
C PRO A 44 15.91 10.13 -0.85
N ILE A 45 14.93 9.29 -0.56
CA ILE A 45 13.82 9.62 0.34
C ILE A 45 14.08 9.05 1.73
N ALA A 46 13.55 9.70 2.77
CA ALA A 46 13.57 9.15 4.13
C ALA A 46 12.25 8.42 4.44
N THR A 47 12.32 7.21 5.00
CA THR A 47 11.13 6.49 5.50
C THR A 47 10.71 6.99 6.89
N THR A 48 9.54 6.56 7.39
CA THR A 48 9.12 6.84 8.77
C THR A 48 10.10 6.32 9.83
N GLU A 49 10.87 5.28 9.50
CA GLU A 49 11.90 4.68 10.34
C GLU A 49 13.27 5.38 10.21
N GLY A 50 13.37 6.43 9.40
CA GLY A 50 14.62 7.18 9.19
C GLY A 50 15.60 6.52 8.23
N VAL A 51 15.19 5.48 7.49
CA VAL A 51 16.05 4.84 6.48
C VAL A 51 16.06 5.69 5.21
N SER A 52 17.26 5.97 4.70
CA SER A 52 17.45 6.64 3.42
C SER A 52 17.38 5.64 2.27
N VAL A 53 16.43 5.83 1.36
CA VAL A 53 16.15 4.91 0.26
C VAL A 53 16.42 5.62 -1.05
N LEU A 54 17.36 5.09 -1.83
CA LEU A 54 17.64 5.57 -3.18
C LEU A 54 16.67 4.93 -4.18
N PRO A 55 15.83 5.71 -4.90
CA PRO A 55 14.93 5.15 -5.91
C PRO A 55 15.73 4.58 -7.10
N ASN A 56 15.18 3.56 -7.76
CA ASN A 56 15.81 3.00 -8.96
C ASN A 56 15.57 3.88 -10.21
N ALA A 57 14.45 4.59 -10.25
CA ALA A 57 14.05 5.48 -11.34
C ALA A 57 13.06 6.53 -10.83
N THR A 58 12.85 7.58 -11.61
CA THR A 58 11.79 8.55 -11.33
C THR A 58 10.46 8.17 -11.98
N PHE A 59 9.36 8.75 -11.52
CA PHE A 59 8.05 8.63 -12.18
C PHE A 59 8.09 9.03 -13.67
N ALA A 60 8.93 10.01 -14.04
CA ALA A 60 9.10 10.44 -15.42
C ALA A 60 9.86 9.42 -16.29
N GLN A 61 10.74 8.61 -15.70
CA GLN A 61 11.52 7.59 -16.39
C GLN A 61 10.76 6.28 -16.59
N ALA A 62 9.86 5.94 -15.65
CA ALA A 62 9.09 4.70 -15.66
C ALA A 62 7.58 4.99 -15.85
N THR A 63 7.17 5.28 -17.08
CA THR A 63 5.80 5.72 -17.40
C THR A 63 4.76 4.59 -17.49
N ALA A 64 5.18 3.33 -17.34
CA ALA A 64 4.29 2.17 -17.34
C ALA A 64 4.78 1.08 -16.38
N ALA A 65 3.83 0.34 -15.80
CA ALA A 65 4.08 -0.83 -14.96
C ALA A 65 2.95 -1.84 -15.11
N ASP A 66 3.23 -3.13 -14.90
CA ASP A 66 2.19 -4.16 -14.87
C ASP A 66 1.41 -4.11 -13.55
N ILE A 67 2.10 -3.80 -12.45
CA ILE A 67 1.55 -3.71 -11.11
C ILE A 67 2.03 -2.41 -10.48
N VAL A 68 1.11 -1.58 -9.99
CA VAL A 68 1.40 -0.37 -9.22
C VAL A 68 1.10 -0.61 -7.75
N PHE A 69 2.07 -0.30 -6.88
CA PHE A 69 1.98 -0.52 -5.44
C PHE A 69 2.37 0.74 -4.68
N VAL A 70 1.47 1.26 -3.85
CA VAL A 70 1.68 2.47 -3.07
C VAL A 70 1.79 2.13 -1.57
N PRO A 71 2.94 2.36 -0.92
CA PRO A 71 3.06 2.17 0.52
C PRO A 71 2.27 3.23 1.29
N GLY A 72 1.97 2.96 2.56
CA GLY A 72 1.55 3.98 3.51
C GLY A 72 2.70 4.78 4.09
N GLY A 73 2.40 5.52 5.15
CA GLY A 73 3.30 6.43 5.83
C GLY A 73 2.61 7.13 7.00
N GLY A 74 3.34 8.03 7.66
CA GLY A 74 2.78 8.95 8.64
C GLY A 74 1.84 9.97 8.02
N GLY A 75 1.02 10.64 8.83
CA GLY A 75 0.00 11.58 8.34
C GLY A 75 0.58 12.70 7.48
N ASP A 76 1.69 13.33 7.87
CA ASP A 76 2.37 14.36 7.06
C ASP A 76 2.82 13.83 5.70
N GLY A 77 3.44 12.64 5.65
CA GLY A 77 3.93 12.03 4.41
C GLY A 77 2.80 11.64 3.47
N VAL A 78 1.74 11.01 4.00
CA VAL A 78 0.58 10.58 3.21
C VAL A 78 -0.20 11.77 2.68
N THR A 79 -0.44 12.80 3.51
CA THR A 79 -1.17 14.00 3.08
C THR A 79 -0.38 14.80 2.03
N ALA A 80 0.94 14.89 2.17
CA ALA A 80 1.81 15.45 1.13
C ALA A 80 1.74 14.65 -0.18
N ALA A 81 1.76 13.31 -0.11
CA ALA A 81 1.65 12.42 -1.27
C ALA A 81 0.27 12.49 -1.96
N MET A 82 -0.81 12.73 -1.22
CA MET A 82 -2.14 13.00 -1.77
C MET A 82 -2.16 14.32 -2.56
N ALA A 83 -1.39 15.32 -2.13
CA ALA A 83 -1.32 16.64 -2.75
C ALA A 83 -0.23 16.76 -3.83
N ASP A 84 0.70 15.80 -3.94
CA ASP A 84 1.81 15.85 -4.90
C ASP A 84 1.30 15.64 -6.34
N PRO A 85 1.35 16.67 -7.21
CA PRO A 85 0.87 16.56 -8.58
C PRO A 85 1.70 15.56 -9.42
N THR A 86 2.96 15.34 -9.08
CA THR A 86 3.85 14.42 -9.81
C THR A 86 3.40 12.98 -9.58
N LEU A 87 3.27 12.59 -8.30
CA LEU A 87 2.80 11.27 -7.92
C LEU A 87 1.35 11.04 -8.39
N GLN A 88 0.44 11.99 -8.13
CA GLN A 88 -0.96 11.86 -8.52
C GLN A 88 -1.14 11.79 -10.04
N GLY A 89 -0.37 12.57 -10.81
CA GLY A 89 -0.36 12.49 -12.27
C GLY A 89 0.17 11.15 -12.78
N TRP A 90 1.20 10.60 -12.13
CA TRP A 90 1.73 9.28 -12.47
C TRP A 90 0.73 8.15 -12.13
N LEU A 91 0.07 8.20 -10.98
CA LEU A 91 -0.98 7.24 -10.61
C LEU A 91 -2.16 7.27 -11.59
N LYS A 92 -2.63 8.46 -11.97
CA LYS A 92 -3.73 8.61 -12.95
C LYS A 92 -3.38 8.07 -14.33
N SER A 93 -2.10 8.10 -14.73
CA SER A 93 -1.64 7.61 -16.03
C SER A 93 -1.20 6.15 -15.97
N ALA A 94 -0.07 5.86 -15.32
CA ALA A 94 0.50 4.52 -15.23
C ALA A 94 -0.40 3.56 -14.43
N GLY A 95 -0.99 4.02 -13.32
CA GLY A 95 -1.87 3.19 -12.50
C GLY A 95 -3.18 2.82 -13.19
N ALA A 96 -3.73 3.69 -14.05
CA ALA A 96 -4.92 3.38 -14.82
C ALA A 96 -4.67 2.32 -15.91
N GLN A 97 -3.44 2.28 -16.44
CA GLN A 97 -3.02 1.32 -17.47
C GLN A 97 -2.47 0.00 -16.88
N ALA A 98 -2.11 0.00 -15.60
CA ALA A 98 -1.57 -1.17 -14.92
C ALA A 98 -2.61 -2.30 -14.84
N LYS A 99 -2.14 -3.54 -14.97
CA LYS A 99 -2.98 -4.75 -14.84
C LYS A 99 -3.50 -4.92 -13.42
N TRP A 100 -2.79 -4.38 -12.45
CA TRP A 100 -3.21 -4.24 -11.05
C TRP A 100 -2.68 -2.93 -10.48
N ALA A 101 -3.47 -2.29 -9.63
CA ALA A 101 -3.02 -1.12 -8.88
C ALA A 101 -3.59 -1.16 -7.47
N GLY A 102 -2.80 -0.74 -6.49
CA GLY A 102 -3.23 -0.79 -5.12
C GLY A 102 -2.22 -0.27 -4.12
N SER A 103 -2.49 -0.54 -2.86
CA SER A 103 -1.72 0.02 -1.75
C SER A 103 -1.62 -0.91 -0.56
N VAL A 104 -0.83 -0.51 0.44
CA VAL A 104 -0.87 -1.05 1.81
C VAL A 104 -1.00 0.11 2.79
N CYS A 105 -1.56 -0.17 3.96
CA CYS A 105 -1.64 0.77 5.08
C CYS A 105 -2.39 2.04 4.67
N THR A 106 -1.90 3.20 5.15
CA THR A 106 -2.41 4.52 4.78
C THR A 106 -2.13 4.91 3.33
N GLY A 107 -1.44 4.07 2.54
CA GLY A 107 -1.26 4.27 1.11
C GLY A 107 -2.59 4.24 0.35
N ALA A 108 -3.62 3.65 0.95
CA ALA A 108 -4.98 3.65 0.40
C ALA A 108 -5.52 5.07 0.17
N PHE A 109 -5.14 6.04 1.01
CA PHE A 109 -5.53 7.44 0.85
C PHE A 109 -4.89 8.09 -0.39
N VAL A 110 -3.62 7.77 -0.65
CA VAL A 110 -2.88 8.27 -1.81
C VAL A 110 -3.48 7.73 -3.11
N VAL A 111 -3.84 6.45 -3.13
CA VAL A 111 -4.51 5.82 -4.28
C VAL A 111 -5.94 6.33 -4.45
N ALA A 112 -6.69 6.49 -3.35
CA ALA A 112 -8.04 7.06 -3.38
C ALA A 112 -8.05 8.49 -3.94
N ALA A 113 -7.09 9.34 -3.54
CA ALA A 113 -6.94 10.71 -4.06
C ALA A 113 -6.74 10.77 -5.59
N SER A 114 -6.23 9.70 -6.20
CA SER A 114 -6.05 9.60 -7.65
C SER A 114 -7.32 9.20 -8.42
N GLY A 115 -8.34 8.70 -7.72
CA GLY A 115 -9.56 8.10 -8.28
C GLY A 115 -9.44 6.60 -8.63
N LEU A 116 -8.26 5.99 -8.48
CA LEU A 116 -8.03 4.58 -8.85
C LEU A 116 -8.84 3.57 -8.02
N PHE A 117 -9.37 3.98 -6.86
CA PHE A 117 -10.21 3.17 -5.98
C PHE A 117 -11.70 3.51 -6.06
N ASP A 118 -12.13 4.38 -6.98
CA ASP A 118 -13.54 4.71 -7.13
C ASP A 118 -14.38 3.45 -7.39
N GLY A 119 -15.40 3.23 -6.54
CA GLY A 119 -16.30 2.08 -6.61
C GLY A 119 -15.67 0.74 -6.19
N CYS A 120 -14.48 0.74 -5.58
CA CYS A 120 -13.78 -0.48 -5.16
C CYS A 120 -14.03 -0.82 -3.69
N ALA A 121 -14.06 -2.12 -3.38
CA ALA A 121 -13.94 -2.61 -2.01
C ALA A 121 -12.49 -2.51 -1.53
N VAL A 122 -12.25 -1.82 -0.42
CA VAL A 122 -10.89 -1.50 0.06
C VAL A 122 -10.75 -1.61 1.58
N THR A 123 -9.51 -1.85 2.05
CA THR A 123 -9.09 -1.78 3.45
C THR A 123 -7.91 -0.81 3.60
N THR A 124 -7.51 -0.50 4.84
CA THR A 124 -6.38 0.38 5.16
C THR A 124 -5.87 0.09 6.57
N TYR A 125 -4.96 0.93 7.07
CA TYR A 125 -4.49 0.89 8.45
C TYR A 125 -5.66 0.97 9.44
N TRP A 126 -5.62 0.11 10.46
CA TRP A 126 -6.76 -0.15 11.34
C TRP A 126 -7.34 1.11 12.00
N SER A 127 -6.49 2.07 12.41
CA SER A 127 -6.95 3.28 13.08
C SER A 127 -7.49 4.33 12.13
N ALA A 128 -7.22 4.21 10.82
CA ALA A 128 -7.51 5.22 9.81
C ALA A 128 -8.74 4.88 8.95
N ARG A 129 -9.40 3.75 9.20
CA ARG A 129 -10.55 3.27 8.40
C ARG A 129 -11.67 4.30 8.30
N ASP A 130 -12.03 4.93 9.42
CA ASP A 130 -13.11 5.92 9.46
C ASP A 130 -12.77 7.18 8.64
N ALA A 131 -11.49 7.55 8.60
CA ALA A 131 -11.04 8.66 7.76
C ALA A 131 -11.07 8.29 6.27
N LEU A 132 -10.74 7.05 5.90
CA LEU A 132 -10.82 6.59 4.51
C LEU A 132 -12.28 6.53 4.03
N ALA A 133 -13.21 6.15 4.91
CA ALA A 133 -14.64 6.09 4.61
C ALA A 133 -15.28 7.47 4.31
N LEU A 134 -14.54 8.57 4.49
CA LEU A 134 -14.98 9.89 4.06
C LEU A 134 -14.93 10.09 2.54
N PHE A 135 -14.20 9.24 1.80
CA PHE A 135 -14.32 9.20 0.34
C PHE A 135 -15.65 8.51 -0.05
N PRO A 136 -16.57 9.19 -0.73
CA PRO A 136 -17.95 8.71 -0.90
C PRO A 136 -18.10 7.54 -1.88
N THR A 137 -17.10 7.31 -2.73
CA THR A 137 -17.11 6.28 -3.77
C THR A 137 -16.50 4.96 -3.31
N LEU A 138 -15.86 4.93 -2.14
CA LEU A 138 -15.14 3.75 -1.63
C LEU A 138 -16.07 2.87 -0.80
N ASP A 139 -15.97 1.56 -1.00
CA ASP A 139 -16.57 0.56 -0.10
C ASP A 139 -15.49 0.09 0.89
N VAL A 140 -15.37 0.80 2.03
CA VAL A 140 -14.41 0.43 3.08
C VAL A 140 -14.94 -0.79 3.82
N VAL A 141 -14.33 -1.95 3.59
CA VAL A 141 -14.82 -3.22 4.10
C VAL A 141 -14.85 -3.24 5.64
N PRO A 142 -15.89 -3.84 6.26
CA PRO A 142 -16.03 -3.89 7.71
C PRO A 142 -14.94 -4.75 8.37
N GLY A 143 -14.68 -4.50 9.66
CA GLY A 143 -13.66 -5.22 10.43
C GLY A 143 -12.23 -4.74 10.14
N TYR A 144 -11.24 -5.62 10.32
CA TYR A 144 -9.82 -5.29 10.11
C TYR A 144 -9.15 -6.31 9.19
N PRO A 145 -9.66 -6.53 7.96
CA PRO A 145 -9.08 -7.53 7.09
C PRO A 145 -7.63 -7.19 6.78
N ARG A 146 -6.80 -8.22 6.84
CA ARG A 146 -5.36 -8.12 6.57
C ARG A 146 -5.10 -7.58 5.16
N TRP A 147 -5.96 -7.93 4.21
CA TRP A 147 -5.96 -7.39 2.85
C TRP A 147 -7.34 -7.52 2.21
N GLN A 148 -7.57 -6.77 1.13
CA GLN A 148 -8.75 -6.82 0.28
C GLN A 148 -8.32 -6.76 -1.19
N VAL A 149 -8.79 -7.71 -2.00
CA VAL A 149 -8.54 -7.77 -3.45
C VAL A 149 -9.86 -7.70 -4.20
N ASP A 150 -10.09 -6.60 -4.91
CA ASP A 150 -11.16 -6.49 -5.91
C ASP A 150 -10.64 -7.04 -7.24
N ARG A 151 -10.95 -8.31 -7.50
CA ARG A 151 -10.50 -9.03 -8.70
C ARG A 151 -11.17 -8.54 -9.98
N GLU A 152 -12.40 -8.04 -9.88
CA GLU A 152 -13.16 -7.52 -11.02
C GLU A 152 -12.50 -6.23 -11.54
N ARG A 153 -12.22 -5.29 -10.64
CA ARG A 153 -11.58 -4.00 -10.98
C ARG A 153 -10.06 -4.09 -11.00
N ARG A 154 -9.49 -5.24 -10.62
CA ARG A 154 -8.06 -5.47 -10.51
C ARG A 154 -7.40 -4.43 -9.60
N ARG A 155 -7.99 -4.25 -8.42
CA ARG A 155 -7.50 -3.36 -7.36
C ARG A 155 -7.24 -4.15 -6.09
N PHE A 156 -6.29 -3.68 -5.31
CA PHE A 156 -5.93 -4.30 -4.05
C PHE A 156 -5.60 -3.27 -2.98
N SER A 157 -5.82 -3.63 -1.73
CA SER A 157 -5.40 -2.85 -0.58
C SER A 157 -5.02 -3.76 0.57
N GLY A 158 -3.92 -3.44 1.26
CA GLY A 158 -3.51 -4.11 2.48
C GLY A 158 -3.89 -3.29 3.71
N GLY A 159 -4.09 -3.98 4.82
CA GLY A 159 -4.25 -3.38 6.14
C GLY A 159 -2.93 -2.76 6.63
N GLY A 160 -2.58 -2.94 7.89
CA GLY A 160 -1.36 -2.35 8.44
C GLY A 160 -0.08 -3.05 7.98
N ILE A 161 0.91 -2.25 7.58
CA ILE A 161 2.35 -2.55 7.53
C ILE A 161 2.73 -3.97 7.06
N SER A 162 2.77 -4.93 7.98
CA SER A 162 3.19 -6.32 7.69
C SER A 162 2.24 -7.07 6.76
N SER A 163 1.03 -6.57 6.54
CA SER A 163 0.10 -7.09 5.54
C SER A 163 0.66 -7.08 4.11
N SER A 164 1.71 -6.29 3.85
CA SER A 164 2.38 -6.24 2.55
C SER A 164 2.90 -7.62 2.09
N LEU A 165 3.38 -8.44 3.03
CA LEU A 165 3.90 -9.79 2.75
C LEU A 165 2.77 -10.73 2.30
N ASP A 166 1.68 -10.81 3.06
CA ASP A 166 0.55 -11.69 2.74
C ASP A 166 -0.19 -11.25 1.49
N LEU A 167 -0.40 -9.94 1.33
CA LEU A 167 -1.04 -9.39 0.15
C LEU A 167 -0.22 -9.67 -1.11
N ALA A 168 1.11 -9.50 -1.05
CA ALA A 168 1.96 -9.83 -2.18
C ALA A 168 1.89 -11.32 -2.54
N LEU A 169 1.85 -12.23 -1.54
CA LEU A 169 1.66 -13.66 -1.79
C LEU A 169 0.28 -13.97 -2.40
N GLU A 170 -0.78 -13.31 -1.93
CA GLU A 170 -2.12 -13.44 -2.51
C GLU A 170 -2.14 -12.99 -3.98
N LEU A 171 -1.49 -11.87 -4.30
CA LEU A 171 -1.37 -11.38 -5.67
C LEU A 171 -0.52 -12.33 -6.53
N VAL A 172 0.58 -12.87 -6.01
CA VAL A 172 1.36 -13.90 -6.72
C VAL A 172 0.50 -15.12 -7.02
N LYS A 173 -0.31 -15.58 -6.06
CA LYS A 173 -1.25 -16.70 -6.25
C LYS A 173 -2.25 -16.41 -7.38
N ASP A 174 -2.84 -15.22 -7.39
CA ASP A 174 -3.81 -14.80 -8.40
C ASP A 174 -3.20 -14.62 -9.81
N ILE A 175 -1.92 -14.24 -9.89
CA ILE A 175 -1.26 -13.84 -11.14
C ILE A 175 -0.42 -14.97 -11.76
N ALA A 176 0.36 -15.66 -10.94
CA ALA A 176 1.31 -16.69 -11.34
C ALA A 176 0.91 -18.10 -10.88
N GLY A 177 -0.20 -18.22 -10.15
CA GLY A 177 -0.76 -19.49 -9.70
C GLY A 177 -0.27 -19.93 -8.33
N GLU A 178 -0.98 -20.89 -7.75
CA GLU A 178 -0.75 -21.39 -6.39
C GLU A 178 0.65 -21.99 -6.20
N GLY A 179 1.17 -22.72 -7.18
CA GLY A 179 2.52 -23.31 -7.10
C GLY A 179 3.63 -22.25 -7.00
N ALA A 180 3.49 -21.12 -7.70
CA ALA A 180 4.45 -20.01 -7.59
C ALA A 180 4.38 -19.37 -6.19
N ALA A 181 3.17 -19.14 -5.67
CA ALA A 181 2.99 -18.60 -4.33
C ALA A 181 3.57 -19.51 -3.23
N GLN A 182 3.33 -20.83 -3.32
CA GLN A 182 3.89 -21.81 -2.38
C GLN A 182 5.42 -21.87 -2.45
N ALA A 183 5.99 -21.87 -3.66
CA ALA A 183 7.45 -21.86 -3.83
C ALA A 183 8.07 -20.60 -3.24
N THR A 184 7.52 -19.42 -3.54
CA THR A 184 7.98 -18.15 -2.98
C THR A 184 7.82 -18.08 -1.46
N GLN A 185 6.70 -18.58 -0.91
CA GLN A 185 6.49 -18.65 0.53
C GLN A 185 7.56 -19.52 1.21
N LEU A 186 7.85 -20.70 0.65
CA LEU A 186 8.84 -21.62 1.19
C LEU A 186 10.27 -21.06 1.08
N ASP A 187 10.63 -20.46 -0.05
CA ASP A 187 11.97 -19.89 -0.28
C ASP A 187 12.26 -18.72 0.67
N ASN A 188 11.23 -17.93 1.00
CA ASN A 188 11.33 -16.87 2.02
C ASN A 188 11.20 -17.39 3.46
N GLN A 189 10.94 -18.69 3.64
CA GLN A 189 10.56 -19.28 4.92
C GLN A 189 9.47 -18.45 5.64
N TYR A 190 8.49 -17.96 4.89
CA TYR A 190 7.45 -17.09 5.42
C TYR A 190 6.41 -17.91 6.20
N ALA A 191 6.77 -18.23 7.44
CA ALA A 191 5.99 -18.95 8.43
C ALA A 191 6.00 -18.15 9.75
N PRO A 192 5.26 -17.02 9.81
CA PRO A 192 5.29 -16.15 10.99
C PRO A 192 4.70 -16.86 12.22
N ASP A 193 5.42 -16.79 13.35
CA ASP A 193 4.96 -17.24 14.67
C ASP A 193 5.14 -16.09 15.69
N PRO A 194 4.20 -15.13 15.74
CA PRO A 194 4.34 -13.97 16.60
C PRO A 194 4.31 -14.35 18.10
N PRO A 195 5.21 -13.81 18.94
CA PRO A 195 5.27 -14.13 20.38
C PRO A 195 4.10 -13.56 21.17
N VAL A 196 3.29 -12.67 20.57
CA VAL A 196 2.12 -12.03 21.16
C VAL A 196 0.98 -11.96 20.16
N ARG A 197 -0.27 -11.98 20.64
CA ARG A 197 -1.50 -11.98 19.82
C ARG A 197 -2.27 -10.68 19.94
N SER A 198 -1.67 -9.59 19.46
CA SER A 198 -2.27 -8.24 19.47
C SER A 198 -2.13 -7.51 18.12
N GLY A 199 -1.84 -8.25 17.05
CA GLY A 199 -1.67 -7.69 15.70
C GLY A 199 -2.99 -7.31 15.00
N ASP A 200 -4.12 -7.76 15.55
CA ASP A 200 -5.47 -7.41 15.09
C ASP A 200 -6.23 -6.73 16.24
N PRO A 201 -6.92 -5.60 16.02
CA PRO A 201 -7.68 -4.92 17.07
C PRO A 201 -8.75 -5.79 17.74
N THR A 202 -9.26 -6.83 17.07
CA THR A 202 -10.22 -7.79 17.65
C THR A 202 -9.57 -8.79 18.62
N GLN A 203 -8.24 -8.89 18.61
CA GLN A 203 -7.46 -9.79 19.48
C GLN A 203 -6.74 -9.02 20.60
N ALA A 204 -6.53 -7.72 20.43
CA ALA A 204 -5.93 -6.85 21.43
C ALA A 204 -6.91 -6.52 22.58
N SER A 205 -6.38 -6.13 23.75
CA SER A 205 -7.23 -5.65 24.85
C SER A 205 -7.88 -4.31 24.49
N PRO A 206 -9.11 -4.03 24.94
CA PRO A 206 -9.78 -2.75 24.67
C PRO A 206 -8.95 -1.54 25.11
N GLU A 207 -8.26 -1.61 26.25
CA GLU A 207 -7.43 -0.52 26.78
C GLU A 207 -6.25 -0.22 25.86
N LEU A 208 -5.63 -1.27 25.30
CA LEU A 208 -4.53 -1.12 24.36
C LEU A 208 -5.02 -0.47 23.05
N VAL A 209 -6.17 -0.91 22.53
CA VAL A 209 -6.77 -0.32 21.33
C VAL A 209 -7.10 1.15 21.55
N ILE A 210 -7.71 1.51 22.69
CA ILE A 210 -8.02 2.89 23.05
C ILE A 210 -6.74 3.73 23.12
N SER A 211 -5.72 3.25 23.84
CA SER A 211 -4.44 3.96 24.01
C SER A 211 -3.74 4.21 22.66
N LEU A 212 -3.64 3.19 21.81
CA LEU A 212 -3.03 3.35 20.49
C LEU A 212 -3.86 4.22 19.55
N THR A 213 -5.19 4.19 19.65
CA THR A 213 -6.06 5.08 18.86
C THR A 213 -5.81 6.54 19.24
N GLN A 214 -5.63 6.84 20.53
CA GLN A 214 -5.28 8.18 21.00
C GLN A 214 -3.91 8.62 20.52
N GLN A 215 -2.92 7.72 20.51
CA GLN A 215 -1.59 8.01 19.95
C GLN A 215 -1.67 8.34 18.44
N GLN A 216 -2.59 7.70 17.72
CA GLN A 216 -2.81 7.95 16.29
C GLN A 216 -3.74 9.13 15.98
N ALA A 217 -4.26 9.84 16.98
CA ALA A 217 -5.24 10.91 16.79
C ALA A 217 -4.72 12.04 15.87
N SER A 218 -3.44 12.41 16.00
CA SER A 218 -2.83 13.46 15.16
C SER A 218 -2.81 13.05 13.67
N MET A 219 -2.32 11.85 13.38
CA MET A 219 -2.32 11.28 12.02
C MET A 219 -3.74 11.22 11.46
N ASN A 220 -4.68 10.69 12.23
CA ASN A 220 -6.07 10.56 11.79
C ASN A 220 -6.71 11.92 11.50
N ALA A 221 -6.44 12.94 12.31
CA ALA A 221 -6.94 14.30 12.08
C ALA A 221 -6.39 14.91 10.78
N GLN A 222 -5.10 14.70 10.49
CA GLN A 222 -4.48 15.13 9.24
C GLN A 222 -5.12 14.45 8.02
N LEU A 223 -5.32 13.13 8.09
CA LEU A 223 -5.99 12.36 7.03
C LEU A 223 -7.42 12.86 6.80
N VAL A 224 -8.21 13.04 7.87
CA VAL A 224 -9.58 13.59 7.76
C VAL A 224 -9.59 14.96 7.09
N ALA A 225 -8.68 15.86 7.49
CA ALA A 225 -8.59 17.19 6.89
C ALA A 225 -8.26 17.13 5.40
N ALA A 226 -7.29 16.29 5.02
CA ALA A 226 -6.89 16.12 3.62
C ALA A 226 -8.01 15.50 2.77
N VAL A 227 -8.69 14.46 3.25
CA VAL A 227 -9.82 13.85 2.52
C VAL A 227 -10.95 14.86 2.33
N ARG A 228 -11.29 15.64 3.35
CA ARG A 228 -12.32 16.69 3.23
C ARG A 228 -11.95 17.77 2.22
N ALA A 229 -10.68 18.15 2.15
CA ALA A 229 -10.20 19.11 1.15
C ALA A 229 -10.34 18.59 -0.29
N ILE A 230 -10.18 17.27 -0.50
CA ILE A 230 -10.33 16.63 -1.81
C ILE A 230 -11.80 16.44 -2.18
N VAL A 231 -12.63 15.98 -1.24
CA VAL A 231 -14.05 15.67 -1.51
C VAL A 231 -14.91 16.93 -1.58
N GLY A 232 -14.53 17.99 -0.86
CA GLY A 232 -15.27 19.24 -0.80
C GLY A 232 -14.88 20.29 -1.86
N GLY A 233 -13.84 20.03 -2.66
CA GLY A 233 -13.41 20.89 -3.77
C GLY A 233 -14.02 20.45 -5.09
#